data_AF-A0A945LVD9-F1
#
_entry.id   AF-A0A945LVD9-F1
#
_cell.length_a   1.000
_cell.length_b   1.000
_cell.length_c   1.000
_cell.angle_alpha   90.00
_cell.angle_beta   90.00
_cell.angle_gamma   90.00
#
_symmetry.space_group_name_H-M   'P 1'
#
loop_
_entity.id
_entity.type
_entity.pdbx_description
1 polymer ?
#
loop_
_entity_poly.entity_id
_entity_poly.type
_entity_poly.pdbx_seq_one_letter_code
_entity_poly.pdbx_strand_id
1 'polypeptide(L)'
;MGNEKKKKADGKKGGATEVSPIRALWRMLRRPSGHYALGTLLVAGAIGGVLFWGGFNWAMEMTNTETFCLSCHEMERNVYREYKETIHYNNRTGVRATCPDCHVPKEWFHKIMRKIQASNELYHHFLGTIDTREKFEAKRLQLAGNVWRVMKKTDSRECRNCHSFDYMELLMQEKRARDRHVDAIEQGKTCIDCHKGIAHQLPEGAYELERTITEAFHKKKEDEGSFGGDMAP
;
A
#
# COMPACT_ATOMS: atom_id res chain seq x y z
N MET A 1 47.96 -17.37 68.33
CA MET A 1 47.10 -17.97 69.38
C MET A 1 46.00 -16.95 69.67
N GLY A 2 44.81 -17.08 69.08
CA GLY A 2 43.66 -17.77 69.66
C GLY A 2 42.54 -16.73 69.89
N ASN A 3 41.51 -16.74 69.03
CA ASN A 3 40.10 -17.04 69.36
C ASN A 3 39.36 -15.85 70.03
N GLU A 4 38.36 -15.20 69.41
CA GLU A 4 36.90 -15.44 69.51
C GLU A 4 36.26 -14.07 69.12
N LYS A 5 35.12 -13.85 68.47
CA LYS A 5 33.91 -14.63 68.16
C LYS A 5 33.18 -13.92 67.00
N LYS A 6 32.68 -14.72 66.06
CA LYS A 6 31.57 -14.37 65.16
C LYS A 6 30.29 -14.11 65.96
N LYS A 7 29.50 -13.10 65.59
CA LYS A 7 28.04 -13.14 65.69
C LYS A 7 27.41 -12.61 64.41
N LYS A 8 26.62 -13.49 63.79
CA LYS A 8 25.75 -13.24 62.65
C LYS A 8 24.59 -12.32 63.03
N ALA A 9 24.07 -11.59 62.07
CA ALA A 9 22.63 -11.35 61.95
C ALA A 9 22.25 -11.39 60.47
N ASP A 10 21.62 -12.49 60.08
CA ASP A 10 20.95 -12.70 58.80
C ASP A 10 19.74 -11.76 58.67
N GLY A 11 19.45 -11.28 57.46
CA GLY A 11 18.34 -10.35 57.21
C GLY A 11 17.89 -10.30 55.76
N LYS A 12 17.61 -11.48 55.19
CA LYS A 12 17.00 -11.66 53.86
C LYS A 12 15.56 -11.11 53.88
N LYS A 13 15.29 -10.03 53.13
CA LYS A 13 13.95 -9.64 52.64
C LYS A 13 14.16 -9.23 51.17
N GLY A 14 13.82 -10.04 50.18
CA GLY A 14 12.44 -10.42 49.86
C GLY A 14 11.90 -9.44 48.80
N GLY A 15 12.57 -9.35 47.65
CA GLY A 15 12.12 -8.52 46.53
C GLY A 15 10.95 -9.20 45.83
N ALA A 16 9.76 -8.62 45.94
CA ALA A 16 8.61 -9.01 45.15
C ALA A 16 8.92 -8.77 43.67
N THR A 17 9.03 -9.84 42.90
CA THR A 17 9.17 -9.74 41.45
C THR A 17 7.83 -9.27 40.87
N GLU A 18 7.71 -7.98 40.54
CA GLU A 18 6.63 -7.51 39.69
C GLU A 18 6.67 -8.28 38.37
N VAL A 19 5.68 -9.15 38.18
CA VAL A 19 5.56 -9.93 36.96
C VAL A 19 4.93 -9.04 35.90
N SER A 20 5.74 -8.68 34.89
CA SER A 20 5.31 -7.91 33.71
C SER A 20 3.93 -8.37 33.20
N PRO A 21 3.01 -7.44 32.86
CA PRO A 21 1.66 -7.77 32.39
C PRO A 21 1.68 -8.69 31.16
N ILE A 22 2.70 -8.60 30.32
CA ILE A 22 2.92 -9.49 29.17
C ILE A 22 3.21 -10.93 29.64
N ARG A 23 4.04 -11.09 30.68
CA ARG A 23 4.34 -12.42 31.29
C ARG A 23 3.16 -13.00 32.05
N ALA A 24 2.27 -12.16 32.58
CA ALA A 24 1.01 -12.59 33.21
C ALA A 24 0.00 -13.08 32.15
N LEU A 25 -0.22 -12.30 31.10
CA LEU A 25 -1.09 -12.65 29.97
C LEU A 25 -0.62 -13.93 29.27
N TRP A 26 0.68 -14.08 29.04
CA TRP A 26 1.25 -15.27 28.41
C TRP A 26 1.08 -16.54 29.26
N ARG A 27 1.24 -16.43 30.59
CA ARG A 27 0.98 -17.55 31.52
C ARG A 27 -0.51 -17.92 31.58
N MET A 28 -1.41 -16.93 31.46
CA MET A 28 -2.84 -17.18 31.37
C MET A 28 -3.21 -17.92 30.09
N LEU A 29 -2.72 -17.48 28.93
CA LEU A 29 -3.03 -18.08 27.63
C LEU A 29 -2.48 -19.50 27.44
N ARG A 30 -1.39 -19.85 28.11
CA ARG A 30 -0.78 -21.19 28.06
C ARG A 30 -1.35 -22.20 29.06
N ARG A 31 -2.30 -21.79 29.92
CA ARG A 31 -2.92 -22.72 30.88
C ARG A 31 -3.89 -23.66 30.16
N PRO A 32 -3.78 -24.99 30.36
CA PRO A 32 -4.72 -25.93 29.74
C PRO A 32 -6.14 -25.68 30.28
N SER A 33 -7.15 -25.83 29.42
CA SER A 33 -8.54 -25.64 29.84
C SER A 33 -8.97 -26.76 30.77
N GLY A 34 -9.19 -26.44 32.05
CA GLY A 34 -9.71 -27.42 33.03
C GLY A 34 -11.17 -27.83 32.77
N HIS A 35 -11.91 -27.08 31.93
CA HIS A 35 -13.36 -27.23 31.76
C HIS A 35 -13.81 -27.64 30.34
N TYR A 36 -12.95 -27.49 29.32
CA TYR A 36 -13.30 -27.78 27.94
C TYR A 36 -12.45 -28.91 27.37
N ALA A 37 -13.08 -29.82 26.61
CA ALA A 37 -12.36 -30.85 25.89
C ALA A 37 -11.50 -30.23 24.77
N LEU A 38 -10.32 -30.81 24.53
CA LEU A 38 -9.40 -30.34 23.48
C LEU A 38 -10.07 -30.28 22.10
N GLY A 39 -10.91 -31.27 21.76
CA GLY A 39 -11.66 -31.29 20.51
C GLY A 39 -12.62 -30.10 20.36
N THR A 40 -13.33 -29.72 21.43
CA THR A 40 -14.22 -28.55 21.44
C THR A 40 -13.44 -27.25 21.21
N LEU A 41 -12.28 -27.09 21.84
CA LEU A 41 -11.43 -25.92 21.63
C LEU A 41 -10.88 -25.84 20.20
N LEU A 42 -10.47 -26.97 19.62
CA LEU A 42 -9.99 -27.03 18.24
C LEU A 42 -11.09 -26.67 17.24
N VAL A 43 -12.30 -27.23 17.41
CA VAL A 43 -13.44 -26.92 16.53
C VAL A 43 -13.85 -25.45 16.67
N ALA A 44 -13.98 -24.95 17.89
CA ALA A 44 -14.31 -23.55 18.14
C ALA A 44 -13.24 -22.60 17.56
N GLY A 45 -11.96 -22.91 17.73
CA GLY A 45 -10.85 -22.15 17.17
C GLY A 45 -10.82 -22.17 15.64
N ALA A 46 -11.11 -23.32 15.02
CA ALA A 46 -11.20 -23.43 13.57
C ALA A 46 -12.37 -22.60 13.00
N ILE A 47 -13.56 -22.71 13.61
CA ILE A 47 -14.73 -21.91 13.22
C ILE A 47 -14.42 -20.42 13.40
N GLY A 48 -13.88 -20.02 14.56
CA GLY A 48 -13.48 -18.64 14.83
C GLY A 48 -12.45 -18.12 13.83
N GLY A 49 -11.47 -18.94 13.46
CA GLY A 49 -10.45 -18.61 12.47
C GLY A 49 -11.03 -18.38 11.07
N VAL A 50 -11.94 -19.25 10.62
CA VAL A 50 -12.63 -19.11 9.32
C VAL A 50 -13.51 -17.86 9.30
N LEU A 51 -14.29 -17.62 10.37
CA LEU A 51 -15.13 -16.42 10.48
C LEU A 51 -14.29 -15.14 10.50
N PHE A 52 -13.19 -15.13 11.25
CA PHE A 52 -12.28 -13.99 11.30
C PHE A 52 -11.62 -13.74 9.94
N TRP A 53 -11.07 -14.77 9.30
CA TRP A 53 -10.44 -14.66 7.98
C TRP A 53 -11.43 -14.20 6.91
N GLY A 54 -12.62 -14.79 6.89
CA GLY A 54 -13.70 -14.41 5.98
C GLY A 54 -14.14 -12.97 6.21
N GLY A 55 -14.41 -12.59 7.45
CA GLY A 55 -14.80 -11.23 7.82
C GLY A 55 -13.73 -10.18 7.49
N PHE A 56 -12.46 -10.49 7.75
CA PHE A 56 -11.33 -9.62 7.40
C PHE A 56 -11.24 -9.41 5.89
N ASN A 57 -11.26 -10.47 5.09
CA ASN A 57 -11.16 -10.34 3.62
C ASN A 57 -12.40 -9.67 3.02
N TRP A 58 -13.58 -9.91 3.58
CA TRP A 58 -14.80 -9.22 3.18
C TRP A 58 -14.71 -7.71 3.43
N ALA A 59 -14.28 -7.28 4.62
CA ALA A 59 -14.08 -5.87 4.93
C ALA A 59 -12.99 -5.24 4.05
N MET A 60 -11.90 -5.97 3.81
CA MET A 60 -10.85 -5.58 2.88
C MET A 60 -11.37 -5.33 1.47
N GLU A 61 -12.28 -6.18 0.98
CA GLU A 61 -12.84 -6.05 -0.36
C GLU A 61 -13.88 -4.95 -0.47
N MET A 62 -14.74 -4.78 0.55
CA MET A 62 -15.65 -3.63 0.60
C MET A 62 -14.90 -2.30 0.53
N THR A 63 -13.75 -2.22 1.19
CA THR A 63 -12.88 -1.03 1.16
C THR A 63 -11.99 -0.93 -0.09
N ASN A 64 -12.16 -1.83 -1.07
CA ASN A 64 -11.57 -1.74 -2.42
C ASN A 64 -12.65 -1.43 -3.48
N THR A 65 -13.82 -0.95 -3.09
CA THR A 65 -14.87 -0.60 -4.07
C THR A 65 -14.80 0.88 -4.41
N GLU A 66 -15.22 1.23 -5.63
CA GLU A 66 -15.38 2.64 -6.02
C GLU A 66 -16.37 3.36 -5.10
N THR A 67 -17.47 2.71 -4.72
CA THR A 67 -18.46 3.29 -3.80
C THR A 67 -17.85 3.65 -2.46
N PHE A 68 -16.94 2.83 -1.92
CA PHE A 68 -16.18 3.16 -0.72
C PHE A 68 -15.24 4.35 -0.95
N CYS A 69 -14.47 4.36 -2.04
CA CYS A 69 -13.59 5.48 -2.39
C CYS A 69 -14.36 6.82 -2.49
N LEU A 70 -15.58 6.79 -3.00
CA LEU A 70 -16.46 7.95 -3.17
C LEU A 70 -17.29 8.30 -1.92
N SER A 71 -17.21 7.50 -0.85
CA SER A 71 -17.85 7.84 0.43
C SER A 71 -17.21 9.07 1.08
N CYS A 72 -15.97 9.39 0.70
CA CYS A 72 -15.28 10.62 1.08
C CYS A 72 -15.58 11.74 0.07
N HIS A 73 -15.99 12.90 0.58
CA HIS A 73 -16.36 14.04 -0.25
C HIS A 73 -15.17 14.60 -1.05
N GLU A 74 -13.95 14.42 -0.58
CA GLU A 74 -12.72 14.86 -1.25
C GLU A 74 -12.51 14.12 -2.56
N MET A 75 -12.86 12.84 -2.63
CA MET A 75 -12.73 12.05 -3.86
C MET A 75 -13.90 12.34 -4.82
N GLU A 76 -15.13 12.38 -4.28
CA GLU A 76 -16.36 12.61 -5.06
C GLU A 76 -16.39 13.99 -5.73
N ARG A 77 -16.03 15.06 -5.01
CA ARG A 77 -16.10 16.44 -5.50
C ARG A 77 -14.96 16.80 -6.45
N ASN A 78 -13.85 16.08 -6.38
CA ASN A 78 -12.63 16.38 -7.14
C ASN A 78 -12.39 15.33 -8.23
N VAL A 79 -11.50 14.37 -7.95
CA VAL A 79 -10.91 13.45 -8.94
C VAL A 79 -11.94 12.58 -9.64
N TYR A 80 -13.07 12.26 -8.98
CA TYR A 80 -14.13 11.45 -9.59
C TYR A 80 -14.78 12.18 -10.77
N ARG A 81 -15.00 13.49 -10.67
CA ARG A 81 -15.61 14.28 -11.75
C ARG A 81 -14.77 14.26 -13.00
N GLU A 82 -13.47 14.41 -12.83
CA GLU A 82 -12.48 14.38 -13.91
C GLU A 82 -12.37 12.97 -14.52
N TYR A 83 -12.40 11.94 -13.68
CA TYR A 83 -12.36 10.55 -14.14
C TYR A 83 -13.54 10.18 -15.03
N LYS A 84 -14.74 10.73 -14.77
CA LYS A 84 -15.94 10.49 -15.61
C LYS A 84 -15.79 10.97 -17.05
N GLU A 85 -14.86 11.87 -17.33
CA GLU A 85 -14.59 12.42 -18.65
C GLU A 85 -13.61 11.56 -19.46
N THR A 86 -13.19 10.41 -18.92
CA THR A 86 -12.10 9.60 -19.47
C THR A 86 -12.60 8.30 -20.10
N ILE A 87 -11.75 7.70 -20.96
CA ILE A 87 -12.01 6.37 -21.56
C ILE A 87 -12.08 5.26 -20.52
N HIS A 88 -11.49 5.47 -19.33
CA HIS A 88 -11.54 4.49 -18.25
C HIS A 88 -12.89 4.50 -17.54
N TYR A 89 -13.71 5.53 -17.72
CA TYR A 89 -15.09 5.59 -17.23
C TYR A 89 -16.10 5.15 -18.31
N ASN A 90 -16.01 5.72 -19.51
CA ASN A 90 -16.91 5.42 -20.62
C ASN A 90 -16.13 5.07 -21.89
N ASN A 91 -16.35 3.86 -22.41
CA ASN A 91 -15.67 3.37 -23.61
C ASN A 91 -16.58 2.43 -24.42
N ARG A 92 -16.13 2.16 -25.65
CA ARG A 92 -16.86 1.36 -26.65
C ARG A 92 -17.05 -0.12 -26.31
N THR A 93 -16.30 -0.68 -25.34
CA THR A 93 -16.35 -2.13 -25.03
C THR A 93 -17.13 -2.44 -23.77
N GLY A 94 -17.48 -1.42 -22.96
CA GLY A 94 -18.19 -1.60 -21.69
C GLY A 94 -17.31 -2.14 -20.55
N VAL A 95 -16.00 -2.33 -20.78
CA VAL A 95 -15.05 -2.76 -19.74
C VAL A 95 -14.49 -1.53 -19.06
N ARG A 96 -14.67 -1.41 -17.74
CA ARG A 96 -14.32 -0.22 -16.97
C ARG A 96 -13.25 -0.52 -15.93
N ALA A 97 -12.20 0.31 -15.89
CA ALA A 97 -11.26 0.33 -14.79
C ALA A 97 -11.68 1.42 -13.81
N THR A 98 -11.96 1.06 -12.58
CA THR A 98 -12.44 1.94 -11.51
C THR A 98 -11.29 2.43 -10.62
N CYS A 99 -11.58 3.26 -9.61
CA CYS A 99 -10.58 3.77 -8.67
C CYS A 99 -9.59 2.71 -8.12
N PRO A 100 -10.04 1.58 -7.54
CA PRO A 100 -9.15 0.56 -6.99
C PRO A 100 -8.25 -0.10 -8.02
N ASP A 101 -8.69 -0.24 -9.28
CA ASP A 101 -7.92 -0.93 -10.32
C ASP A 101 -6.58 -0.23 -10.60
N CYS A 102 -6.53 1.09 -10.40
CA CYS A 102 -5.35 1.92 -10.58
C CYS A 102 -4.63 2.29 -9.27
N HIS A 103 -5.36 2.40 -8.14
CA HIS A 103 -4.82 2.93 -6.88
C HIS A 103 -4.58 1.87 -5.79
N VAL A 104 -5.10 0.65 -5.96
CA VAL A 104 -4.98 -0.44 -4.99
C VAL A 104 -4.36 -1.66 -5.67
N PRO A 105 -3.18 -2.13 -5.21
CA PRO A 105 -2.58 -3.33 -5.76
C PRO A 105 -3.48 -4.57 -5.60
N LYS A 106 -3.51 -5.45 -6.60
CA LYS A 106 -4.26 -6.72 -6.54
C LYS A 106 -3.59 -7.73 -5.62
N GLU A 107 -2.27 -7.87 -5.72
CA GLU A 107 -1.46 -8.79 -4.91
C GLU A 107 -1.55 -8.49 -3.41
N TRP A 108 -1.77 -9.54 -2.61
CA TRP A 108 -2.13 -9.42 -1.19
C TRP A 108 -1.15 -8.57 -0.38
N PHE A 109 0.15 -8.84 -0.49
CA PHE A 109 1.16 -8.14 0.28
C PHE A 109 1.21 -6.64 -0.05
N HIS A 110 1.20 -6.29 -1.34
CA HIS A 110 1.19 -4.91 -1.79
C HIS A 110 -0.11 -4.18 -1.42
N LYS A 111 -1.26 -4.89 -1.49
CA LYS A 111 -2.57 -4.38 -1.05
C LYS A 111 -2.55 -3.99 0.42
N ILE A 112 -2.06 -4.87 1.29
CA ILE A 112 -1.96 -4.63 2.73
C ILE A 112 -1.06 -3.44 3.02
N MET A 113 0.13 -3.38 2.41
CA MET A 113 1.04 -2.22 2.56
C MET A 113 0.36 -0.91 2.15
N ARG A 114 -0.35 -0.89 1.02
CA ARG A 114 -1.06 0.29 0.54
C ARG A 114 -2.18 0.71 1.50
N LYS A 115 -2.91 -0.24 2.09
CA LYS A 115 -3.96 0.06 3.07
C LYS A 115 -3.40 0.59 4.39
N ILE A 116 -2.25 0.11 4.84
CA ILE A 116 -1.53 0.70 6.00
C ILE A 116 -1.14 2.14 5.68
N GLN A 117 -0.60 2.40 4.48
CA GLN A 117 -0.28 3.77 4.06
C GLN A 117 -1.53 4.64 3.93
N ALA A 118 -2.66 4.07 3.48
CA ALA A 118 -3.94 4.76 3.36
C ALA A 118 -4.50 5.23 4.70
N SER A 119 -4.08 4.67 5.83
CA SER A 119 -4.46 5.18 7.16
C SER A 119 -4.07 6.66 7.35
N ASN A 120 -3.04 7.13 6.64
CA ASN A 120 -2.67 8.55 6.61
C ASN A 120 -3.73 9.42 5.89
N GLU A 121 -4.41 8.89 4.87
CA GLU A 121 -5.51 9.60 4.20
C GLU A 121 -6.68 9.82 5.17
N LEU A 122 -6.98 8.86 6.04
CA LEU A 122 -7.99 9.03 7.10
C LEU A 122 -7.58 10.11 8.11
N TYR A 123 -6.32 10.12 8.54
CA TYR A 123 -5.79 11.17 9.42
C TYR A 123 -5.97 12.56 8.79
N HIS A 124 -5.64 12.69 7.51
CA HIS A 124 -5.75 13.95 6.76
C HIS A 124 -7.18 14.35 6.41
N HIS A 125 -8.11 13.39 6.29
CA HIS A 125 -9.55 13.60 6.19
C HIS A 125 -10.07 14.26 7.48
N PHE A 126 -9.76 13.68 8.65
CA PHE A 126 -10.21 14.25 9.94
C PHE A 126 -9.59 15.61 10.26
N LEU A 127 -8.37 15.88 9.76
CA LEU A 127 -7.76 17.20 9.85
C LEU A 127 -8.30 18.22 8.83
N GLY A 128 -9.09 17.81 7.84
CA GLY A 128 -9.62 18.70 6.80
C GLY A 128 -8.53 19.30 5.91
N THR A 129 -7.46 18.55 5.62
CA THR A 129 -6.31 19.09 4.87
C THR A 129 -6.58 19.33 3.38
N ILE A 130 -7.61 18.69 2.82
CA ILE A 130 -8.09 18.84 1.44
C ILE A 130 -9.64 18.81 1.35
N ASP A 131 -10.34 19.25 2.40
CA ASP A 131 -11.81 19.22 2.51
C ASP A 131 -12.56 20.20 1.59
N THR A 132 -11.85 21.19 1.03
CA THR A 132 -12.35 22.10 0.00
C THR A 132 -11.60 21.95 -1.32
N ARG A 133 -12.22 22.40 -2.42
CA ARG A 133 -11.58 22.39 -3.75
C ARG A 133 -10.29 23.19 -3.74
N GLU A 134 -10.28 24.36 -3.10
CA GLU A 134 -9.12 25.25 -3.04
C GLU A 134 -7.94 24.59 -2.32
N LYS A 135 -8.21 23.91 -1.20
CA LYS A 135 -7.17 23.16 -0.48
C LYS A 135 -6.67 21.96 -1.27
N PHE A 136 -7.57 21.25 -1.96
CA PHE A 136 -7.19 20.15 -2.86
C PHE A 136 -6.29 20.65 -3.99
N GLU A 137 -6.69 21.72 -4.68
CA GLU A 137 -5.91 22.33 -5.76
C GLU A 137 -4.53 22.80 -5.29
N ALA A 138 -4.45 23.44 -4.12
CA ALA A 138 -3.18 23.86 -3.52
C ALA A 138 -2.22 22.69 -3.24
N LYS A 139 -2.74 21.48 -3.06
CA LYS A 139 -1.95 20.25 -2.82
C LYS A 139 -1.88 19.33 -4.02
N ARG A 140 -2.52 19.67 -5.15
CA ARG A 140 -2.72 18.77 -6.28
C ARG A 140 -1.41 18.25 -6.86
N LEU A 141 -0.43 19.13 -7.06
CA LEU A 141 0.89 18.77 -7.57
C LEU A 141 1.61 17.79 -6.62
N GLN A 142 1.55 18.03 -5.31
CA GLN A 142 2.12 17.15 -4.29
C GLN A 142 1.46 15.77 -4.30
N LEU A 143 0.13 15.73 -4.33
CA LEU A 143 -0.65 14.48 -4.33
C LEU A 143 -0.40 13.67 -5.60
N ALA A 144 -0.41 14.32 -6.77
CA ALA A 144 -0.07 13.68 -8.03
C ALA A 144 1.36 13.11 -8.00
N GLY A 145 2.33 13.86 -7.49
CA GLY A 145 3.70 13.41 -7.31
C GLY A 145 3.84 12.17 -6.42
N ASN A 146 3.02 12.05 -5.37
CA ASN A 146 2.99 10.86 -4.53
C ASN A 146 2.56 9.63 -5.33
N VAL A 147 1.49 9.74 -6.11
CA VAL A 147 1.00 8.65 -6.95
C VAL A 147 2.01 8.30 -8.05
N TRP A 148 2.58 9.29 -8.73
CA TRP A 148 3.56 9.06 -9.80
C TRP A 148 4.83 8.39 -9.28
N ARG A 149 5.34 8.77 -8.10
CA ARG A 149 6.50 8.10 -7.49
C ARG A 149 6.20 6.63 -7.20
N VAL A 150 5.00 6.32 -6.70
CA VAL A 150 4.57 4.94 -6.47
C VAL A 150 4.50 4.18 -7.79
N MET A 151 3.75 4.70 -8.78
CA MET A 151 3.59 4.07 -10.09
C MET A 151 4.92 3.89 -10.83
N LYS A 152 5.88 4.82 -10.70
CA LYS A 152 7.21 4.64 -11.28
C LYS A 152 7.99 3.54 -10.57
N LYS A 153 8.01 3.57 -9.23
CA LYS A 153 8.72 2.58 -8.40
C LYS A 153 8.19 1.16 -8.60
N THR A 154 6.90 1.00 -8.82
CA THR A 154 6.24 -0.31 -8.99
C THR A 154 6.18 -0.76 -10.44
N ASP A 155 6.89 -0.08 -11.34
CA ASP A 155 6.78 -0.27 -12.79
C ASP A 155 5.32 -0.36 -13.23
N SER A 156 4.52 0.64 -12.87
CA SER A 156 3.11 0.81 -13.19
C SER A 156 2.30 -0.49 -13.11
N ARG A 157 2.59 -1.32 -12.10
CA ARG A 157 1.99 -2.65 -11.89
C ARG A 157 0.48 -2.65 -12.10
N GLU A 158 -0.19 -1.64 -11.57
CA GLU A 158 -1.64 -1.49 -11.65
C GLU A 158 -2.12 -1.27 -13.10
N CYS A 159 -1.41 -0.46 -13.89
CA CYS A 159 -1.69 -0.29 -15.32
C CYS A 159 -1.48 -1.61 -16.09
N ARG A 160 -0.40 -2.32 -15.78
CA ARG A 160 0.01 -3.56 -16.46
C ARG A 160 -0.92 -4.75 -16.21
N ASN A 161 -1.76 -4.70 -15.17
CA ASN A 161 -2.83 -5.68 -14.97
C ASN A 161 -3.80 -5.74 -16.16
N CYS A 162 -3.92 -4.66 -16.93
CA CYS A 162 -4.77 -4.57 -18.12
C CYS A 162 -3.99 -4.19 -19.39
N HIS A 163 -2.88 -3.47 -19.25
CA HIS A 163 -2.05 -2.95 -20.34
C HIS A 163 -0.60 -3.46 -20.22
N SER A 164 -0.38 -4.77 -20.26
CA SER A 164 0.98 -5.32 -20.32
C SER A 164 1.55 -5.22 -21.74
N PHE A 165 2.82 -4.83 -21.85
CA PHE A 165 3.53 -4.87 -23.13
C PHE A 165 3.56 -6.28 -23.75
N ASP A 166 3.55 -7.33 -22.93
CA ASP A 166 3.56 -8.73 -23.40
C ASP A 166 2.31 -9.12 -24.20
N TYR A 167 1.20 -8.44 -23.94
CA TYR A 167 -0.10 -8.74 -24.54
C TYR A 167 -0.57 -7.64 -25.51
N MET A 168 0.25 -6.60 -25.73
CA MET A 168 -0.03 -5.57 -26.72
C MET A 168 0.33 -6.06 -28.12
N GLU A 169 -0.64 -6.10 -29.01
CA GLU A 169 -0.38 -6.31 -30.43
C GLU A 169 0.15 -5.03 -31.08
N LEU A 170 1.47 -4.86 -31.08
CA LEU A 170 2.17 -3.65 -31.53
C LEU A 170 1.93 -3.33 -33.01
N LEU A 171 1.76 -4.35 -33.87
CA LEU A 171 1.53 -4.13 -35.30
C LEU A 171 0.15 -3.55 -35.61
N MET A 172 -0.81 -3.74 -34.70
CA MET A 172 -2.17 -3.20 -34.81
C MET A 172 -2.29 -1.77 -34.27
N GLN A 173 -1.22 -1.21 -33.72
CA GLN A 173 -1.18 0.17 -33.24
C GLN A 173 -0.81 1.14 -34.38
N GLU A 174 -1.24 2.39 -34.24
CA GLU A 174 -0.80 3.47 -35.12
C GLU A 174 0.73 3.64 -35.05
N LYS A 175 1.38 3.93 -36.18
CA LYS A 175 2.84 3.91 -36.34
C LYS A 175 3.55 4.67 -35.21
N ARG A 176 3.09 5.88 -34.88
CA ARG A 176 3.70 6.68 -33.81
C ARG A 176 3.60 5.98 -32.45
N ALA A 177 2.42 5.45 -32.10
CA ALA A 177 2.22 4.76 -30.83
C ALA A 177 3.08 3.49 -30.73
N ARG A 178 3.11 2.70 -31.81
CA ARG A 178 3.96 1.51 -31.90
C ARG A 178 5.43 1.85 -31.68
N ASP A 179 5.95 2.80 -32.45
CA ASP A 179 7.37 3.17 -32.38
C ASP A 179 7.72 3.64 -30.93
N ARG A 180 6.82 4.39 -30.27
CA ARG A 180 6.98 4.80 -28.87
C ARG A 180 6.89 3.68 -27.85
N HIS A 181 6.03 2.69 -28.05
CA HIS A 181 5.96 1.53 -27.16
C HIS A 181 7.18 0.63 -27.31
N VAL A 182 7.71 0.45 -28.53
CA VAL A 182 8.98 -0.26 -28.76
C VAL A 182 10.11 0.44 -28.00
N ASP A 183 10.27 1.77 -28.17
CA ASP A 183 11.25 2.56 -27.42
C ASP A 183 11.10 2.37 -25.90
N ALA A 184 9.86 2.35 -25.40
CA ALA A 184 9.57 2.21 -23.98
C ALA A 184 9.96 0.84 -23.43
N ILE A 185 9.72 -0.23 -24.19
CA ILE A 185 10.11 -1.60 -23.83
C ILE A 185 11.64 -1.70 -23.79
N GLU A 186 12.33 -1.25 -24.84
CA GLU A 186 13.79 -1.31 -24.95
C GLU A 186 14.49 -0.50 -23.86
N GLN A 187 13.93 0.66 -23.48
CA GLN A 187 14.50 1.54 -22.46
C GLN A 187 14.01 1.23 -21.04
N GLY A 188 13.19 0.19 -20.86
CA GLY A 188 12.65 -0.19 -19.54
C GLY A 188 11.82 0.92 -18.87
N LYS A 189 11.04 1.66 -19.68
CA LYS A 189 10.15 2.73 -19.20
C LYS A 189 8.89 2.16 -18.56
N THR A 190 8.33 2.95 -17.65
CA THR A 190 7.04 2.72 -17.01
C THR A 190 5.92 3.40 -17.81
N CYS A 191 4.67 2.95 -17.64
CA CYS A 191 3.53 3.53 -18.37
C CYS A 191 3.39 5.05 -18.11
N ILE A 192 3.65 5.48 -16.88
CA ILE A 192 3.50 6.89 -16.46
C ILE A 192 4.60 7.81 -16.99
N ASP A 193 5.65 7.28 -17.62
CA ASP A 193 6.69 8.12 -18.22
C ASP A 193 6.12 8.93 -19.39
N CYS A 194 5.17 8.35 -20.12
CA CYS A 194 4.44 9.04 -21.19
C CYS A 194 2.97 9.31 -20.85
N HIS A 195 2.28 8.37 -20.19
CA HIS A 195 0.84 8.47 -19.94
C HIS A 195 0.56 9.11 -18.57
N LYS A 196 0.56 10.43 -18.54
CA LYS A 196 0.16 11.22 -17.35
C LYS A 196 -1.17 11.91 -17.61
N GLY A 197 -1.88 12.21 -16.54
CA GLY A 197 -3.19 12.84 -16.63
C GLY A 197 -4.24 11.96 -17.32
N ILE A 198 -4.06 10.64 -17.27
CA ILE A 198 -4.93 9.65 -17.94
C ILE A 198 -6.36 9.74 -17.39
N ALA A 199 -6.48 9.85 -16.07
CA ALA A 199 -7.75 9.81 -15.35
C ALA A 199 -8.11 11.13 -14.67
N HIS A 200 -7.13 12.00 -14.44
CA HIS A 200 -7.27 13.22 -13.65
C HIS A 200 -6.52 14.36 -14.33
N GLN A 201 -6.99 15.59 -14.18
CA GLN A 201 -6.35 16.75 -14.81
C GLN A 201 -4.91 16.93 -14.30
N LEU A 202 -4.00 17.24 -15.22
CA LEU A 202 -2.61 17.50 -14.88
C LEU A 202 -2.50 18.80 -14.06
N PRO A 203 -1.85 18.77 -12.89
CA PRO A 203 -1.58 19.99 -12.13
C PRO A 203 -0.60 20.91 -12.87
N GLU A 204 -0.66 22.20 -12.56
CA GLU A 204 0.41 23.13 -12.93
C GLU A 204 1.76 22.64 -12.37
N GLY A 205 2.82 22.76 -13.17
CA GLY A 205 4.15 22.24 -12.82
C GLY A 205 4.32 20.72 -12.98
N ALA A 206 3.33 19.99 -13.51
CA ALA A 206 3.39 18.54 -13.70
C ALA A 206 4.64 18.05 -14.44
N TYR A 207 5.00 18.69 -15.55
CA TYR A 207 6.14 18.27 -16.38
C TYR A 207 7.48 18.44 -15.67
N GLU A 208 7.65 19.54 -14.95
CA GLU A 208 8.89 19.80 -14.19
C GLU A 208 9.04 18.84 -13.00
N LEU A 209 7.94 18.59 -12.29
CA LEU A 209 7.93 17.61 -11.20
C LEU A 209 8.24 16.21 -11.73
N GLU A 210 7.68 15.81 -12.87
CA GLU A 210 8.03 14.51 -13.41
C GLU A 210 9.49 14.45 -13.84
N ARG A 211 10.01 15.44 -14.58
CA ARG A 211 11.42 15.44 -14.96
C ARG A 211 12.31 15.17 -13.73
N THR A 212 12.01 15.86 -12.63
CA THR A 212 12.67 15.64 -11.33
C THR A 212 12.52 14.21 -10.79
N ILE A 213 11.30 13.65 -10.80
CA ILE A 213 11.04 12.27 -10.35
C ILE A 213 11.77 11.26 -11.23
N THR A 214 11.80 11.48 -12.55
CA THR A 214 12.42 10.62 -13.54
C THR A 214 13.93 10.61 -13.40
N GLU A 215 14.55 11.79 -13.34
CA GLU A 215 16.00 11.94 -13.10
C GLU A 215 16.41 11.27 -11.77
N ALA A 216 15.66 11.51 -10.70
CA ALA A 216 15.94 10.90 -9.40
C ALA A 216 15.84 9.37 -9.42
N PHE A 217 14.88 8.81 -10.17
CA PHE A 217 14.72 7.36 -10.31
C PHE A 217 15.84 6.72 -11.11
N HIS A 218 16.25 7.33 -12.23
CA HIS A 218 17.35 6.81 -13.05
C HIS A 218 18.67 6.88 -12.30
N LYS A 219 18.97 8.02 -11.64
CA LYS A 219 20.14 8.14 -10.78
C LYS A 219 20.19 7.05 -9.71
N LYS A 220 19.07 6.79 -9.04
CA LYS A 220 18.99 5.74 -8.03
C LYS A 220 19.26 4.34 -8.62
N LYS A 221 18.72 4.04 -9.81
CA LYS A 221 19.00 2.75 -10.50
C LYS A 221 20.47 2.61 -10.88
N GLU A 222 21.10 3.69 -11.33
CA GLU A 222 22.55 3.71 -11.62
C GLU A 222 23.36 3.47 -10.35
N ASP A 223 23.02 4.14 -9.24
CA ASP A 223 23.68 3.96 -7.95
C ASP A 223 23.53 2.52 -7.43
N GLU A 224 22.33 1.94 -7.48
CA GLU A 224 22.05 0.56 -7.04
C GLU A 224 22.69 -0.48 -7.99
N GLY A 225 22.70 -0.21 -9.30
CA GLY A 225 23.37 -1.04 -10.31
C GLY A 225 24.90 -0.99 -10.22
N SER A 226 25.48 0.13 -9.77
CA SER A 226 26.92 0.29 -9.58
C SER A 226 27.48 -0.49 -8.38
N PHE A 227 26.63 -0.90 -7.44
CA PHE A 227 26.98 -1.72 -6.29
C PHE A 227 26.63 -3.22 -6.46
N GLY A 228 25.95 -3.60 -7.55
CA GLY A 228 25.36 -4.92 -7.75
C GLY A 228 26.05 -5.82 -8.79
N GLY A 229 27.35 -5.62 -9.05
CA GLY A 229 28.11 -6.42 -10.02
C GLY A 229 28.31 -7.89 -9.64
N ASP A 230 28.07 -8.27 -8.38
CA ASP A 230 28.31 -9.64 -7.88
C ASP A 230 27.07 -10.15 -7.14
N MET A 231 26.07 -10.64 -7.87
CA MET A 231 25.19 -11.73 -7.42
C MET A 231 24.25 -12.15 -8.57
N ALA A 232 24.81 -12.91 -9.52
CA ALA A 232 24.10 -14.02 -10.18
C ALA A 232 24.09 -15.21 -9.20
N PRO A 233 23.04 -16.06 -9.15
CA PRO A 233 22.50 -16.80 -10.30
C PRO A 233 21.04 -16.48 -10.67
#